data_AF-A0A358MHG8-F1
#
_entry.id   AF-A0A358MHG8-F1
#
_cell.length_a   1.000
_cell.length_b   1.000
_cell.length_c   1.000
_cell.angle_alpha   90.00
_cell.angle_beta   90.00
_cell.angle_gamma   90.00
#
_symmetry.space_group_name_H-M   'P 1'
#
loop_
_entity.id
_entity.type
_entity.pdbx_description
1 polymer ?
#
loop_
_entity_poly.entity_id
_entity_poly.type
_entity_poly.pdbx_seq_one_letter_code
_entity_poly.pdbx_strand_id
1 'polypeptide(L)' 'RPFGGHTTEFGDGPPVQRTCAAADRTGHAILHTLYGQSLKQKAEFYIEYFAIDLLMGEDGACNGVLCWKLDDGTMHVFN' A
#
# COMPACT_ATOMS: atom_id res chain seq x y z
N ARG A 1 16.79 -10.05 12.56
CA ARG A 1 16.42 -11.48 12.83
C ARG A 1 16.70 -12.33 11.58
N PRO A 2 16.99 -13.64 11.69
CA PRO A 2 17.10 -14.51 10.52
C PRO A 2 15.75 -14.64 9.81
N PHE A 3 15.77 -14.79 8.49
CA PHE A 3 14.58 -14.96 7.65
C PHE A 3 14.94 -15.83 6.44
N GLY A 4 13.98 -16.60 5.94
CA GLY A 4 14.24 -17.61 4.90
C GLY A 4 14.85 -16.99 3.64
N GLY A 5 15.84 -17.67 3.06
CA GLY A 5 16.49 -17.26 1.82
C GLY A 5 17.48 -16.09 1.94
N HIS A 6 17.75 -15.58 3.15
CA HIS A 6 18.73 -14.51 3.37
C HIS A 6 20.08 -15.07 3.83
N THR A 7 21.14 -14.94 3.03
CA THR A 7 22.53 -15.34 3.35
C THR A 7 23.52 -14.18 3.23
N THR A 8 24.73 -14.32 3.79
CA THR A 8 25.88 -13.43 3.53
C THR A 8 26.68 -13.91 2.31
N GLU A 9 27.71 -13.16 1.91
CA GLU A 9 28.66 -13.57 0.85
C GLU A 9 28.00 -14.08 -0.44
N PHE A 10 27.04 -13.31 -0.98
CA PHE A 10 26.34 -13.60 -2.26
C PHE A 10 25.67 -14.98 -2.39
N GLY A 11 25.43 -15.69 -1.28
CA GLY A 11 24.84 -17.02 -1.33
C GLY A 11 25.65 -18.06 -0.56
N ASP A 12 26.96 -17.87 -0.46
CA ASP A 12 27.89 -18.88 0.05
C ASP A 12 28.05 -18.81 1.57
N GLY A 13 27.63 -17.70 2.18
CA GLY A 13 27.76 -17.47 3.61
C GLY A 13 26.57 -17.98 4.43
N PRO A 14 26.70 -17.97 5.77
CA PRO A 14 25.61 -18.37 6.67
C PRO A 14 24.38 -17.47 6.53
N PRO A 15 23.23 -17.88 7.11
CA PRO A 15 22.04 -17.05 7.15
C PRO A 15 22.29 -15.68 7.80
N VAL A 16 21.85 -14.61 7.15
CA VAL A 16 22.07 -13.23 7.63
C VAL A 16 20.85 -12.68 8.36
N GLN A 17 21.09 -11.84 9.36
CA GLN A 17 20.05 -11.31 10.24
C GLN A 17 19.55 -9.91 9.87
N ARG A 18 19.28 -9.64 8.58
CA ARG A 18 18.92 -8.29 8.11
C ARG A 18 17.44 -7.92 8.18
N THR A 19 16.56 -8.84 8.57
CA THR A 19 15.12 -8.55 8.65
C THR A 19 14.83 -7.76 9.92
N CYS A 20 14.54 -6.47 9.78
CA CYS A 20 14.04 -5.60 10.83
C CYS A 20 12.62 -6.01 11.24
N ALA A 21 12.27 -5.85 12.51
CA ALA A 21 10.95 -6.24 13.01
C ALA A 21 10.52 -5.41 14.22
N ALA A 22 9.21 -5.25 14.37
CA ALA A 22 8.57 -4.83 15.61
C ALA A 22 7.89 -6.06 16.22
N ALA A 23 8.67 -6.84 16.99
CA ALA A 23 8.28 -8.16 17.49
C ALA A 23 7.71 -9.06 16.35
N ASP A 24 6.52 -9.61 16.56
CA ASP A 24 5.74 -10.42 15.63
C ASP A 24 4.64 -9.62 14.89
N ARG A 25 4.59 -8.29 15.08
CA ARG A 25 3.53 -7.41 14.56
C ARG A 25 4.07 -6.28 13.66
N THR A 26 5.15 -6.54 12.93
CA THR A 26 5.81 -5.53 12.07
C THR A 26 4.84 -4.88 11.08
N GLY A 27 3.95 -5.64 10.44
CA GLY A 27 2.96 -5.08 9.50
C GLY A 27 1.97 -4.13 10.18
N HIS A 28 1.47 -4.49 11.37
CA HIS A 28 0.60 -3.64 12.17
C HIS A 28 1.30 -2.33 12.57
N ALA A 29 2.54 -2.43 13.05
CA ALA A 29 3.32 -1.24 13.42
C ALA A 29 3.56 -0.32 12.21
N ILE A 30 3.93 -0.88 11.05
CA ILE A 30 4.13 -0.11 9.81
C ILE A 30 2.83 0.59 9.39
N LEU A 31 1.72 -0.14 9.31
CA LEU A 31 0.44 0.39 8.83
C LEU A 31 -0.07 1.53 9.72
N HIS A 32 -0.09 1.34 11.04
CA HIS A 32 -0.52 2.39 11.97
C HIS A 32 0.40 3.61 11.95
N THR A 33 1.72 3.40 11.80
CA THR A 33 2.67 4.51 11.70
C THR A 33 2.46 5.32 10.43
N LEU A 34 2.30 4.66 9.28
CA LEU A 34 2.07 5.33 8.00
C LEU A 34 0.73 6.04 7.96
N TYR A 35 -0.35 5.43 8.47
CA TYR A 35 -1.65 6.09 8.58
C TYR A 35 -1.55 7.38 9.41
N GLY A 36 -0.88 7.34 10.56
CA GLY A 36 -0.62 8.52 11.38
C GLY A 36 0.19 9.61 10.64
N GLN A 37 1.20 9.22 9.84
CA GLN A 37 1.93 10.17 9.02
C GLN A 37 1.07 10.78 7.91
N SER A 38 0.20 10.01 7.26
CA SER A 38 -0.71 10.53 6.24
C SER A 38 -1.69 11.57 6.81
N LEU A 39 -2.21 11.35 8.02
CA LEU A 39 -3.01 12.37 8.72
C LEU A 39 -2.22 13.65 8.97
N LYS A 40 -0.96 13.54 9.42
CA LYS A 40 -0.07 14.69 9.61
C LYS A 40 0.17 15.47 8.32
N GLN A 41 0.27 14.76 7.19
CA GLN A 41 0.43 15.36 5.85
C GLN A 41 -0.90 15.77 5.20
N LYS A 42 -2.03 15.65 5.90
CA LYS A 42 -3.37 16.01 5.41
C LYS A 42 -3.73 15.31 4.09
N ALA A 43 -3.34 14.04 3.95
CA ALA A 43 -3.80 13.24 2.81
C ALA A 43 -5.34 13.14 2.83
N GLU A 44 -5.96 13.28 1.67
CA GLU A 44 -7.40 13.03 1.51
C GLU A 44 -7.66 11.53 1.42
N PHE A 45 -8.67 11.08 2.18
CA PHE A 45 -9.06 9.68 2.20
C PHE A 45 -10.51 9.54 1.78
N TYR A 46 -10.73 8.72 0.76
CA TYR A 46 -12.04 8.27 0.32
C TYR A 46 -12.24 6.85 0.85
N ILE A 47 -12.61 6.76 2.14
CA ILE A 47 -12.78 5.49 2.85
C ILE A 47 -14.01 4.76 2.33
N GLU A 48 -13.88 3.45 2.12
CA GLU A 48 -14.94 2.59 1.56
C GLU A 48 -15.42 2.99 0.16
N TYR A 49 -14.49 3.50 -0.66
CA TYR A 49 -14.67 3.62 -2.11
C TYR A 49 -14.03 2.41 -2.79
N PHE A 50 -14.81 1.71 -3.60
CA PHE A 50 -14.35 0.57 -4.39
C PHE A 50 -14.05 1.03 -5.83
N ALA A 51 -12.78 1.03 -6.23
CA ALA A 51 -12.40 1.34 -7.60
C ALA A 51 -12.85 0.21 -8.54
N ILE A 52 -13.65 0.54 -9.56
CA ILE A 52 -14.23 -0.46 -10.47
C ILE A 52 -13.66 -0.40 -11.88
N ASP A 53 -13.17 0.75 -12.33
CA ASP A 53 -12.61 0.88 -13.68
C ASP A 53 -11.59 2.04 -13.77
N LEU A 54 -10.70 1.96 -14.76
CA LEU A 54 -9.78 3.02 -15.12
C LEU A 54 -10.39 3.88 -16.23
N LEU A 55 -10.21 5.20 -16.12
CA LEU A 55 -10.65 6.12 -17.16
C LEU A 55 -9.52 6.30 -18.16
N MET A 56 -9.66 5.67 -19.33
CA MET A 56 -8.62 5.68 -20.37
C MET A 56 -8.88 6.76 -21.41
N GLY A 57 -7.86 7.56 -21.74
CA GLY A 57 -7.87 8.51 -22.83
C GLY A 57 -7.74 7.83 -24.21
N GLU A 58 -8.02 8.57 -25.27
CA GLU A 58 -7.90 8.10 -26.65
C GLU A 58 -6.44 7.77 -27.05
N ASP A 59 -5.48 8.39 -26.37
CA ASP A 59 -4.04 8.14 -26.49
C ASP A 59 -3.58 6.91 -25.68
N GLY A 60 -4.49 6.26 -24.94
CA GLY A 60 -4.21 5.14 -24.07
C GLY A 60 -3.67 5.53 -22.69
N ALA A 61 -3.63 6.82 -22.33
CA ALA A 61 -3.22 7.25 -21.00
C ALA A 61 -4.33 7.01 -19.96
N CYS A 62 -3.96 6.67 -18.73
CA CYS A 62 -4.89 6.63 -17.61
C CYS A 62 -5.12 8.04 -17.08
N ASN A 63 -6.36 8.50 -17.20
CA ASN A 63 -6.79 9.84 -16.82
C ASN A 63 -7.54 9.85 -15.49
N GLY A 64 -7.73 8.70 -14.82
CA GLY A 64 -8.49 8.66 -13.58
C GLY A 64 -9.07 7.30 -13.25
N VAL A 65 -9.98 7.27 -12.28
CA VAL A 65 -10.68 6.06 -11.83
C VAL A 65 -12.16 6.33 -11.59
N LEU A 66 -12.99 5.35 -11.95
CA LEU A 66 -14.39 5.28 -11.55
C LEU A 66 -14.49 4.45 -10.27
N CYS A 67 -15.12 5.02 -9.26
CA CYS A 67 -15.30 4.40 -7.96
C CYS A 67 -16.78 4.29 -7.58
N TRP A 68 -17.11 3.20 -6.89
CA TRP A 68 -18.38 3.01 -6.21
C TRP A 68 -18.23 3.32 -4.72
N LYS A 69 -18.95 4.33 -4.21
CA LYS A 69 -19.00 4.63 -2.78
C LYS A 69 -19.93 3.62 -2.11
N LEU A 70 -19.37 2.76 -1.26
CA LEU A 70 -20.12 1.65 -0.68
C LEU A 70 -21.16 2.09 0.37
N ASP A 71 -20.91 3.22 1.04
CA ASP A 71 -21.76 3.77 2.09
C ASP A 71 -23.16 4.20 1.58
N ASP A 72 -23.25 4.86 0.42
CA ASP A 72 -24.52 5.35 -0.13
C ASP A 72 -24.86 4.84 -1.54
N GLY A 73 -23.98 4.04 -2.12
CA GLY A 73 -24.17 3.44 -3.43
C GLY A 73 -23.85 4.36 -4.62
N THR A 74 -23.40 5.59 -4.41
CA THR A 74 -23.15 6.56 -5.49
C THR A 74 -21.88 6.25 -6.28
N MET A 75 -21.85 6.69 -7.55
CA MET A 75 -20.69 6.54 -8.43
C MET A 75 -19.91 7.85 -8.50
N HIS A 76 -18.59 7.78 -8.35
CA HIS A 76 -17.68 8.92 -8.30
C HIS A 76 -16.55 8.77 -9.30
N VAL A 77 -16.23 9.84 -10.02
CA VAL A 77 -15.09 9.92 -10.92
C VAL A 77 -13.99 10.74 -10.25
N PHE A 78 -12.78 10.19 -10.21
CA PHE A 78 -11.57 10.89 -9.82
C PHE A 78 -10.67 11.03 -11.04
N ASN A 79 -10.36 12.25 -11.46
CA ASN A 79 -9.52 12.54 -12.63
C ASN A 79 -8.58 13.73 -12.37
#